data_AF-A0A1A9C630-F1
#
_entry.id   AF-A0A1A9C630-F1
#
_cell.length_a   1.000
_cell.length_b   1.000
_cell.length_c   1.000
_cell.angle_alpha   90.00
_cell.angle_beta   90.00
_cell.angle_gamma   90.00
#
_symmetry.space_group_name_H-M   'P 1'
#
loop_
_entity.id
_entity.type
_entity.pdbx_description
1 polymer ?
#
loop_
_entity_poly.entity_id
_entity_poly.type
_entity_poly.pdbx_seq_one_letter_code
_entity_poly.pdbx_strand_id
1 'polypeptide(L)'
;MLASPSDRSVRATFEDSGYTLCVLMGKRCAREAAEAAERYLRSTVGAYLREQSERARSGGAARRGPPTAKRRTPAGRQSPSGAA
;
A
#
# COMPACT_ATOMS: atom_id res chain seq x y z
N MET A 1 -3.63 25.75 -6.63
CA MET A 1 -4.51 26.91 -6.32
C MET A 1 -5.52 26.44 -5.29
N LEU A 2 -5.78 27.21 -4.23
CA LEU A 2 -6.74 26.81 -3.20
C LEU A 2 -8.15 26.76 -3.78
N ALA A 3 -8.93 25.75 -3.40
CA ALA A 3 -10.29 25.55 -3.92
C ALA A 3 -11.26 26.65 -3.46
N SER A 4 -10.99 27.32 -2.34
CA SER A 4 -11.81 28.41 -1.80
C SER A 4 -10.94 29.43 -1.06
N PRO A 5 -10.22 30.32 -1.77
CA PRO A 5 -9.27 31.25 -1.15
C PRO A 5 -9.94 32.34 -0.31
N SER A 6 -11.23 32.62 -0.53
CA SER A 6 -12.00 33.58 0.28
C SER A 6 -12.43 32.98 1.63
N ASP A 7 -12.40 31.66 1.77
CA ASP A 7 -12.63 30.98 3.04
C ASP A 7 -11.37 31.12 3.92
N ARG A 8 -11.55 31.80 5.06
CA ARG A 8 -10.48 32.07 6.01
C ARG A 8 -9.96 30.81 6.69
N SER A 9 -10.80 29.80 6.90
CA SER A 9 -10.41 28.53 7.52
C SER A 9 -9.50 27.73 6.59
N VAL A 10 -9.86 27.68 5.30
CA VAL A 10 -9.04 27.03 4.25
C VAL A 10 -7.69 27.73 4.13
N ARG A 11 -7.67 29.06 4.15
CA ARG A 11 -6.41 29.83 4.16
C ARG A 11 -5.55 29.58 5.38
N ALA A 12 -6.13 29.66 6.58
CA ALA A 12 -5.39 29.44 7.83
C ALA A 12 -4.77 28.05 7.87
N THR A 13 -5.52 27.02 7.46
CA THR A 13 -5.01 25.64 7.38
C THR A 13 -3.87 25.53 6.36
N PHE A 14 -4.00 26.18 5.20
CA PHE A 14 -2.93 26.20 4.20
C PHE A 14 -1.69 26.94 4.69
N GLU A 15 -1.84 28.05 5.41
CA GLU A 15 -0.74 28.83 5.98
C GLU A 15 0.00 28.04 7.07
N ASP A 16 -0.72 27.37 7.97
CA ASP A 16 -0.17 26.53 9.04
C ASP A 16 0.59 25.30 8.48
N SER A 17 -0.07 24.56 7.59
CA SER A 17 0.57 23.44 6.88
C SER A 17 1.75 23.93 6.04
N GLY A 18 1.59 25.10 5.41
CA GLY A 18 2.61 25.76 4.62
C GLY A 18 3.87 26.09 5.41
N TYR A 19 3.73 26.57 6.65
CA TYR A 19 4.86 26.82 7.54
C TYR A 19 5.67 25.54 7.81
N THR A 20 4.97 24.45 8.13
CA THR A 20 5.61 23.14 8.33
C THR A 20 6.34 22.67 7.07
N LEU A 21 5.71 22.77 5.91
CA LEU A 21 6.32 22.38 4.63
C LEU A 21 7.51 23.26 4.27
N CYS A 22 7.46 24.58 4.54
CA CYS A 22 8.57 25.49 4.30
C CYS A 22 9.84 25.04 5.02
N VAL A 23 9.72 24.63 6.29
CA VAL A 23 10.83 24.10 7.10
C VAL A 23 11.34 22.78 6.52
N LEU A 24 10.44 21.84 6.21
CA LEU A 24 10.83 20.52 5.71
C LEU A 24 11.49 20.57 4.32
N MET A 25 11.01 21.45 3.45
CA MET A 25 11.45 21.53 2.05
C MET A 25 12.53 22.60 1.79
N GLY A 26 12.87 23.41 2.79
CA GLY A 26 13.82 24.52 2.66
C GLY A 26 13.35 25.60 1.67
N LYS A 27 12.04 25.89 1.67
CA LYS A 27 11.43 26.91 0.81
C LYS A 27 10.92 28.08 1.64
N ARG A 28 10.90 29.27 1.05
CA ARG A 28 10.44 30.51 1.74
C ARG A 28 8.94 30.80 1.54
N CYS A 29 8.30 30.11 0.60
CA CYS A 29 6.91 30.32 0.24
C CYS A 29 6.12 29.01 0.37
N ALA A 30 4.94 29.07 1.01
CA ALA A 30 4.08 27.89 1.23
C ALA A 30 3.69 27.19 -0.08
N ARG A 31 3.43 27.96 -1.15
CA ARG A 31 3.13 27.40 -2.47
C ARG A 31 4.31 26.61 -3.05
N GLU A 32 5.51 27.18 -3.02
CA GLU A 32 6.71 26.51 -3.52
C GLU A 32 7.06 25.28 -2.67
N ALA A 33 6.84 25.38 -1.37
CA ALA A 33 7.00 24.26 -0.43
C ALA A 33 6.04 23.11 -0.76
N ALA A 34 4.77 23.42 -1.02
CA ALA A 34 3.77 22.44 -1.43
C ALA A 34 4.15 21.75 -2.76
N GLU A 35 4.54 22.51 -3.79
CA GLU A 35 4.97 21.92 -5.07
C GLU A 35 6.24 21.06 -4.92
N ALA A 36 7.18 21.46 -4.06
CA ALA A 36 8.37 20.67 -3.75
C ALA A 36 8.02 19.37 -3.00
N ALA A 37 7.11 19.45 -2.02
CA ALA A 37 6.63 18.30 -1.27
C ALA A 37 5.86 17.33 -2.18
N GLU A 38 4.99 17.82 -3.06
CA GLU A 38 4.29 16.99 -4.05
C GLU A 38 5.27 16.27 -4.98
N ARG A 39 6.32 16.96 -5.45
CA ARG A 39 7.38 16.33 -6.25
C ARG A 39 8.14 15.27 -5.46
N TYR A 40 8.51 15.55 -4.21
CA TYR A 40 9.17 14.59 -3.32
C TYR A 40 8.30 13.35 -3.12
N LEU A 41 7.01 13.52 -2.83
CA LEU A 41 6.07 12.41 -2.65
C LEU A 41 5.92 11.58 -3.93
N ARG A 42 5.81 12.22 -5.09
CA ARG A 42 5.65 11.52 -6.37
C ARG A 42 6.91 10.74 -6.77
N SER A 43 8.11 11.25 -6.47
CA SER A 43 9.37 10.62 -6.87
C SER A 43 9.91 9.60 -5.87
N THR A 44 9.77 9.85 -4.57
CA THR A 44 10.44 9.04 -3.53
C THR A 44 9.44 8.21 -2.73
N VAL A 45 8.40 8.85 -2.18
CA VAL A 45 7.44 8.17 -1.30
C VAL A 45 6.52 7.24 -2.10
N GLY A 46 6.12 7.59 -3.32
CA GLY A 46 5.33 6.71 -4.18
C GLY A 46 6.07 5.41 -4.51
N ALA A 47 7.37 5.48 -4.79
CA ALA A 47 8.21 4.30 -5.01
C ALA A 47 8.34 3.47 -3.73
N TYR A 48 8.61 4.11 -2.60
CA TYR A 48 8.69 3.43 -1.30
C TYR A 48 7.38 2.76 -0.90
N LEU A 49 6.24 3.44 -1.04
CA LEU A 49 4.91 2.89 -0.71
C LEU A 49 4.55 1.71 -1.61
N ARG A 50 4.92 1.76 -2.89
CA ARG A 50 4.74 0.64 -3.82
C ARG A 50 5.57 -0.57 -3.38
N GLU A 51 6.84 -0.37 -3.07
CA GLU A 51 7.72 -1.43 -2.59
C GLU A 51 7.23 -2.03 -1.26
N GLN A 52 6.78 -1.19 -0.33
CA GLN A 52 6.17 -1.64 0.93
C GLN A 52 4.89 -2.45 0.67
N SER A 53 4.06 -2.03 -0.28
CA SER A 53 2.85 -2.75 -0.68
C SER A 53 3.17 -4.08 -1.36
N GLU A 54 4.25 -4.15 -2.13
CA GLU A 54 4.77 -5.39 -2.72
C GLU A 54 5.31 -6.35 -1.66
N ARG A 55 6.08 -5.85 -0.69
CA ARG A 55 6.53 -6.65 0.47
C ARG A 55 5.36 -7.15 1.32
N ALA A 56 4.35 -6.32 1.55
CA ALA A 56 3.15 -6.73 2.26
C ALA A 56 2.41 -7.85 1.51
N ARG A 57 2.31 -7.75 0.16
CA ARG A 57 1.71 -8.78 -0.69
C ARG A 57 2.52 -10.08 -0.71
N SER A 58 3.85 -10.01 -0.79
CA SER A 58 4.70 -11.19 -0.75
C SER A 58 4.69 -11.88 0.62
N GLY A 59 4.65 -11.12 1.71
CA GLY A 59 4.46 -11.64 3.07
C GLY A 59 3.08 -12.28 3.31
N GLY A 60 2.05 -11.81 2.62
CA GLY A 60 0.72 -12.45 2.60
C GLY A 60 0.67 -13.75 1.78
N ALA A 61 1.39 -13.80 0.65
CA ALA A 61 1.49 -15.00 -0.19
C ALA A 61 2.25 -16.15 0.51
N ALA A 62 3.27 -15.85 1.30
CA ALA A 62 4.01 -16.86 2.07
C ALA A 62 3.16 -17.58 3.14
N ARG A 63 2.05 -16.99 3.61
CA ARG A 63 1.12 -17.63 4.55
C ARG A 63 -0.02 -18.39 3.88
N ARG A 64 -0.10 -18.40 2.55
CA ARG A 64 -1.18 -19.07 1.80
C ARG A 64 -0.63 -20.23 0.98
N GLY A 65 0.11 -21.11 1.63
CA GLY A 65 0.38 -22.46 1.12
C GLY A 65 -0.81 -23.38 1.47
N PRO A 66 -1.40 -24.11 0.51
CA PRO A 66 -2.45 -25.07 0.82
C PRO A 66 -1.83 -26.28 1.53
N PRO A 67 -2.45 -26.87 2.57
CA PRO A 67 -2.04 -28.18 3.05
C PRO A 67 -2.38 -29.22 1.98
N THR A 68 -1.40 -29.58 1.16
CA THR A 68 -1.43 -30.71 0.24
C THR A 68 -1.30 -32.01 1.04
N ALA A 69 -2.41 -32.45 1.63
CA ALA A 69 -2.50 -33.77 2.25
C ALA A 69 -3.65 -34.59 1.63
N LYS A 70 -3.60 -34.83 0.32
CA LYS A 70 -4.28 -36.00 -0.27
C LYS A 70 -3.24 -37.09 -0.53
N ARG A 71 -3.05 -37.85 0.55
CA ARG A 71 -2.36 -39.13 0.68
C ARG A 71 -2.65 -40.02 -0.52
N ARG A 72 -1.58 -40.49 -1.15
CA ARG A 72 -1.58 -41.42 -2.29
C ARG A 72 -2.42 -42.66 -1.97
N THR A 73 -3.28 -43.01 -2.93
CA THR A 73 -3.98 -44.29 -3.06
C THR A 73 -2.97 -45.42 -3.28
N PRO A 74 -3.09 -46.56 -2.59
CA PRO A 74 -2.65 -47.83 -3.13
C PRO A 74 -3.87 -48.64 -3.59
N ALA A 75 -3.75 -49.15 -4.81
CA ALA A 75 -4.64 -50.12 -5.41
C ALA A 75 -4.72 -51.40 -4.56
N GLY A 76 -5.94 -51.93 -4.40
CA GLY A 76 -6.20 -53.20 -3.74
C GLY A 76 -7.43 -53.84 -4.36
N ARG A 77 -7.20 -54.48 -5.51
CA ARG A 77 -8.10 -55.42 -6.18
C ARG A 77 -8.56 -56.48 -5.19
N GLN A 78 -9.87 -56.79 -5.12
CA GLN A 78 -10.43 -58.12 -4.81
C GLN A 78 -11.97 -58.07 -4.77
N SER A 79 -12.62 -58.54 -5.84
CA SER A 79 -13.88 -59.31 -5.77
C SER A 79 -13.47 -60.80 -5.81
N PRO A 80 -14.19 -61.72 -5.11
CA PRO A 80 -15.35 -62.39 -5.71
C PRO A 80 -16.52 -62.59 -4.71
N SER A 81 -17.77 -62.55 -5.16
CA SER A 81 -18.65 -63.71 -5.43
C SER A 81 -18.82 -64.72 -4.28
N GLY A 82 -20.05 -64.85 -3.77
CA GLY A 82 -20.45 -65.92 -2.85
C GLY A 82 -21.95 -65.87 -2.55
N ALA A 83 -22.70 -66.75 -3.21
CA ALA A 83 -24.13 -67.01 -3.00
C ALA A 83 -24.34 -67.98 -1.83
N ALA A 84 -25.43 -67.76 -1.07
CA ALA A 84 -26.28 -68.79 -0.45
C ALA A 84 -27.53 -68.11 0.10
#